data_AF-A0A4R4Q9X2-F1
#
_entry.id   AF-A0A4R4Q9X2-F1
#
_cell.length_a   1.000
_cell.length_b   1.000
_cell.length_c   1.000
_cell.angle_alpha   90.00
_cell.angle_beta   90.00
_cell.angle_gamma   90.00
#
_symmetry.space_group_name_H-M   'P 1'
#
loop_
_entity.id
_entity.type
_entity.pdbx_description
1 polymer ?
#
loop_
_entity_poly.entity_id
_entity_poly.type
_entity_poly.pdbx_seq_one_letter_code
_entity_poly.pdbx_strand_id
1 'polypeptide(L)'
;MKTADRPLDDDDLAMADLAEITDWAPIAGPDSDDAGPALVRTLVQRVSNATGWTPVPLAPGEEIDATMSSWAFTTKRGSTLVAYDGLVFPDTRNSGWVGYEVRPEDMAEAEAGIDAVWPDHLALARKHWGEPDHLGDHTDPRFLRQWTPSGFGPRRHVAVWIRPGAQIHLFSDQPTPEPLTRTVNVGYAVYID
;
A
#
# COMPACT_ATOMS: atom_id res chain seq x y z
N MET A 1 16.54 -10.77 14.69
CA MET A 1 16.20 -9.88 13.55
C MET A 1 16.71 -8.45 13.81
N LYS A 2 16.71 -7.52 12.83
CA LYS A 2 16.87 -6.08 13.09
C LYS A 2 15.53 -5.36 12.97
N THR A 3 15.33 -4.30 13.73
CA THR A 3 14.10 -3.49 13.69
C THR A 3 14.41 -2.02 13.44
N ALA A 4 13.55 -1.37 12.68
CA ALA A 4 13.44 0.09 12.68
C ALA A 4 12.03 0.45 13.11
N ASP A 5 11.94 1.38 14.05
CA ASP A 5 10.68 1.88 14.59
C ASP A 5 10.66 3.40 14.38
N ARG A 6 9.72 3.86 13.56
CA ARG A 6 9.66 5.23 13.09
C ARG A 6 8.27 5.81 13.35
N PRO A 7 8.16 7.14 13.54
CA PRO A 7 6.87 7.78 13.70
C PRO A 7 5.91 7.47 12.54
N LEU A 8 4.61 7.42 12.85
CA LEU A 8 3.54 7.25 11.88
C LEU A 8 3.12 8.57 11.20
N ASP A 9 3.91 9.64 11.34
CA ASP A 9 3.56 10.96 10.79
C ASP A 9 3.39 10.93 9.26
N ASP A 10 4.31 10.24 8.57
CA ASP A 10 4.26 10.04 7.12
C ASP A 10 3.02 9.23 6.70
N ASP A 11 2.68 8.19 7.47
CA ASP A 11 1.45 7.43 7.26
C ASP A 11 0.17 8.24 7.57
N ASP A 12 0.19 9.11 8.59
CA ASP A 12 -0.94 9.99 8.94
C ASP A 12 -1.28 10.92 7.76
N LEU A 13 -0.26 11.49 7.13
CA LEU A 13 -0.42 12.35 5.94
C LEU A 13 -0.92 11.56 4.73
N ALA A 14 -0.32 10.41 4.44
CA ALA A 14 -0.70 9.60 3.29
C ALA A 14 -2.13 9.03 3.45
N MET A 15 -2.50 8.54 4.64
CA MET A 15 -3.86 8.06 4.90
C MET A 15 -4.89 9.18 4.78
N ALA A 16 -4.55 10.41 5.20
CA ALA A 16 -5.40 11.59 5.00
C ALA A 16 -5.57 11.94 3.52
N ASP A 17 -4.50 11.86 2.71
CA ASP A 17 -4.58 12.12 1.27
C ASP A 17 -5.43 11.08 0.54
N LEU A 18 -5.32 9.80 0.90
CA LEU A 18 -6.17 8.73 0.36
C LEU A 18 -7.64 8.94 0.75
N ALA A 19 -7.90 9.46 1.96
CA ALA A 19 -9.25 9.74 2.44
C ALA A 19 -9.95 10.90 1.72
N GLU A 20 -9.21 11.81 1.07
CA GLU A 20 -9.82 12.89 0.26
C GLU A 20 -10.53 12.36 -0.99
N ILE A 21 -10.13 11.18 -1.47
CA ILE A 21 -10.71 10.58 -2.67
C ILE A 21 -11.98 9.81 -2.27
N THR A 22 -13.12 10.42 -2.57
CA THR A 22 -14.44 9.87 -2.24
C THR A 22 -14.99 8.92 -3.30
N ASP A 23 -14.47 9.01 -4.53
CA ASP A 23 -14.78 8.12 -5.64
C ASP A 23 -13.50 7.84 -6.45
N TRP A 24 -13.13 6.57 -6.51
CA TRP A 24 -11.91 6.08 -7.17
C TRP A 24 -12.15 5.64 -8.62
N ALA A 25 -13.40 5.50 -9.05
CA ALA A 25 -13.72 5.06 -10.42
C ALA A 25 -13.07 5.93 -11.52
N PRO A 26 -12.92 7.27 -11.38
CA PRO A 26 -12.22 8.09 -12.36
C PRO A 26 -10.70 7.81 -12.46
N ILE A 27 -10.11 7.15 -11.48
CA ILE A 27 -8.68 6.81 -11.41
C ILE A 27 -8.41 5.44 -12.05
N ALA A 28 -9.42 4.57 -12.14
CA ALA A 28 -9.32 3.26 -12.76
C ALA A 28 -8.76 3.32 -14.18
N GLY A 29 -7.80 2.46 -14.47
CA GLY A 29 -7.26 2.22 -15.81
C GLY A 29 -7.69 0.87 -16.35
N PRO A 30 -7.30 0.55 -17.60
CA PRO A 30 -7.55 -0.77 -18.16
C PRO A 30 -6.84 -1.87 -17.35
N ASP A 31 -7.49 -3.02 -17.22
CA ASP A 31 -6.84 -4.25 -16.77
C ASP A 31 -5.99 -4.81 -17.92
N SER A 32 -4.74 -4.35 -18.02
CA SER A 32 -3.78 -4.80 -19.04
C SER A 32 -2.36 -4.91 -18.50
N ASP A 33 -1.57 -5.76 -19.17
CA ASP A 33 -0.12 -5.91 -18.93
C ASP A 33 0.70 -4.89 -19.75
N ASP A 34 0.07 -3.82 -20.24
CA ASP A 34 0.75 -2.82 -21.05
C ASP A 34 1.78 -2.03 -20.21
N ALA A 35 2.80 -1.51 -20.89
CA ALA A 35 3.84 -0.69 -20.27
C ALA A 35 4.35 0.38 -21.25
N GLY A 36 5.11 1.33 -20.71
CA GLY A 36 5.86 2.31 -21.48
C GLY A 36 5.21 3.68 -21.59
N PRO A 37 5.81 4.58 -22.41
CA PRO A 37 5.49 6.00 -22.42
C PRO A 37 4.02 6.35 -22.64
N ALA A 38 3.31 5.61 -23.50
CA ALA A 38 1.92 5.91 -23.84
C ALA A 38 0.98 5.61 -22.66
N LEU A 39 1.18 4.47 -21.99
CA LEU A 39 0.41 4.08 -20.81
C LEU A 39 0.67 5.05 -19.66
N VAL A 40 1.94 5.30 -19.34
CA VAL A 40 2.32 6.19 -18.23
C VAL A 40 1.77 7.61 -18.43
N ARG A 41 1.83 8.17 -19.64
CA ARG A 41 1.24 9.49 -19.93
C ARG A 41 -0.27 9.51 -19.72
N THR A 42 -0.96 8.43 -20.10
CA THR A 42 -2.40 8.29 -19.91
C THR A 42 -2.76 8.17 -18.43
N LEU A 43 -2.03 7.34 -17.68
CA LEU A 43 -2.13 7.21 -16.23
C LEU A 43 -1.92 8.57 -15.54
N VAL A 44 -0.84 9.28 -15.85
CA VAL A 44 -0.53 10.61 -15.28
C VAL A 44 -1.66 11.59 -15.51
N GLN A 45 -2.15 11.69 -16.75
CA GLN A 45 -3.23 12.60 -17.09
C GLN A 45 -4.52 12.27 -16.30
N ARG A 46 -4.86 10.98 -16.18
CA ARG A 46 -6.07 10.51 -15.51
C ARG A 46 -6.01 10.76 -14.00
N VAL A 47 -4.93 10.31 -13.34
CA VAL A 47 -4.73 10.48 -11.89
C VAL A 47 -4.70 11.96 -11.53
N SER A 48 -3.93 12.79 -12.25
CA SER A 48 -3.85 14.22 -11.96
C SER A 48 -5.19 14.94 -12.14
N ASN A 49 -5.99 14.56 -13.15
CA ASN A 49 -7.31 15.16 -13.35
C ASN A 49 -8.30 14.80 -12.24
N ALA A 50 -8.26 13.56 -11.75
CA ALA A 50 -9.19 13.07 -10.73
C ALA A 50 -8.83 13.58 -9.32
N THR A 51 -7.54 13.72 -9.02
CA THR A 51 -7.04 13.96 -7.66
C THR A 51 -6.46 15.36 -7.43
N GLY A 52 -6.00 16.02 -8.51
CA GLY A 52 -5.18 17.21 -8.43
C GLY A 52 -3.76 16.96 -7.92
N TRP A 53 -3.31 15.70 -7.80
CA TRP A 53 -1.93 15.38 -7.44
C TRP A 53 -0.95 15.72 -8.56
N THR A 54 0.25 16.15 -8.17
CA THR A 54 1.29 16.58 -9.10
C THR A 54 2.19 15.39 -9.44
N PRO A 55 2.39 15.01 -10.71
CA PRO A 55 3.32 13.93 -11.05
C PRO A 55 4.75 14.31 -10.66
N VAL A 56 5.49 13.36 -10.08
CA VAL A 56 6.91 13.54 -9.78
C VAL A 56 7.64 13.74 -11.12
N PRO A 57 8.45 14.81 -11.27
CA PRO A 57 9.14 15.07 -12.52
C PRO A 57 10.28 14.08 -12.74
N LEU A 58 10.53 13.76 -14.01
CA LEU A 58 11.75 13.06 -14.43
C LEU A 58 12.99 13.88 -14.09
N ALA A 59 14.08 13.20 -13.73
CA ALA A 59 15.37 13.86 -13.61
C ALA A 59 15.86 14.34 -15.00
N PRO A 60 16.73 15.36 -15.07
CA PRO A 60 17.30 15.80 -16.34
C PRO A 60 17.96 14.64 -17.11
N GLY A 61 17.47 14.36 -18.32
CA GLY A 61 17.98 13.29 -19.18
C GLY A 61 17.35 11.91 -18.94
N GLU A 62 16.40 11.80 -18.01
CA GLU A 62 15.61 10.59 -17.80
C GLU A 62 14.39 10.58 -18.74
N GLU A 63 14.02 9.39 -19.21
CA GLU A 63 12.85 9.15 -20.05
C GLU A 63 11.97 8.07 -19.41
N ILE A 64 10.69 8.04 -19.78
CA ILE A 64 9.80 6.95 -19.37
C ILE A 64 10.27 5.67 -20.05
N ASP A 65 10.72 4.70 -19.27
CA ASP A 65 11.20 3.42 -19.79
C ASP A 65 10.05 2.57 -20.37
N ALA A 66 10.36 1.72 -21.36
CA ALA A 66 9.39 0.86 -22.03
C ALA A 66 8.74 -0.18 -21.10
N THR A 67 9.32 -0.45 -19.93
CA THR A 67 8.82 -1.41 -18.93
C THR A 67 8.05 -0.75 -17.78
N MET A 68 7.99 0.60 -17.73
CA MET A 68 7.26 1.31 -16.68
C MET A 68 5.74 1.16 -16.84
N SER A 69 5.07 0.73 -15.77
CA SER A 69 3.61 0.61 -15.68
C SER A 69 2.99 1.48 -14.57
N SER A 70 3.80 2.30 -13.91
CA SER A 70 3.39 3.14 -12.79
C SER A 70 3.99 4.54 -12.86
N TRP A 71 3.42 5.46 -12.09
CA TRP A 71 4.01 6.77 -11.85
C TRP A 71 3.87 7.21 -10.40
N ALA A 72 4.83 8.01 -9.92
CA ALA A 72 4.78 8.61 -8.59
C ALA A 72 4.16 10.02 -8.64
N PHE A 73 3.39 10.38 -7.63
CA PHE A 73 2.71 11.66 -7.49
C PHE A 73 2.95 12.24 -6.11
N THR A 74 3.09 13.56 -6.06
CA THR A 74 3.10 14.34 -4.82
C THR A 74 1.70 14.90 -4.55
N THR A 75 1.18 14.62 -3.36
CA THR A 75 -0.13 15.11 -2.90
C THR A 75 -0.04 16.55 -2.37
N LYS A 76 -1.18 17.15 -2.01
CA LYS A 76 -1.23 18.49 -1.40
C LYS A 76 -0.53 18.56 -0.03
N ARG A 77 -0.49 17.43 0.70
CA ARG A 77 0.19 17.32 2.00
C ARG A 77 1.67 16.96 1.88
N GLY A 78 2.17 16.73 0.66
CA GLY A 78 3.57 16.38 0.41
C GLY A 78 3.86 14.88 0.48
N SER A 79 2.84 14.02 0.59
CA SER A 79 3.01 12.57 0.52
C SER A 79 3.37 12.15 -0.91
N THR A 80 4.18 11.10 -1.05
CA THR A 80 4.43 10.46 -2.34
C THR A 80 3.55 9.22 -2.48
N LEU A 81 2.70 9.19 -3.49
CA LEU A 81 1.85 8.05 -3.83
C LEU A 81 2.28 7.48 -5.20
N VAL A 82 2.39 6.16 -5.29
CA VAL A 82 2.68 5.46 -6.55
C VAL A 82 1.37 4.88 -7.07
N ALA A 83 1.02 5.24 -8.30
CA ALA A 83 -0.18 4.73 -8.97
C ALA A 83 0.19 3.80 -10.13
N TYR A 84 -0.61 2.76 -10.30
CA TYR A 84 -0.77 1.89 -11.45
C TYR A 84 -2.22 2.02 -11.94
N ASP A 85 -2.58 1.36 -13.04
CA ASP A 85 -3.96 1.39 -13.55
C ASP A 85 -5.00 0.81 -12.57
N GLY A 86 -4.63 -0.16 -11.73
CA GLY A 86 -5.52 -0.80 -10.74
C GLY A 86 -5.06 -0.70 -9.27
N LEU A 87 -4.04 0.10 -8.96
CA LEU A 87 -3.42 0.12 -7.63
C LEU A 87 -2.85 1.49 -7.30
N VAL A 88 -3.06 1.98 -6.08
CA VAL A 88 -2.34 3.12 -5.52
C VAL A 88 -1.79 2.76 -4.14
N PHE A 89 -0.53 3.06 -3.86
CA PHE A 89 0.04 2.90 -2.52
C PHE A 89 1.02 4.03 -2.19
N PRO A 90 1.22 4.36 -0.91
CA PRO A 90 2.19 5.37 -0.51
C PRO A 90 3.62 4.85 -0.49
N ASP A 91 4.56 5.70 -0.89
CA ASP A 91 6.00 5.48 -0.74
C ASP A 91 6.49 6.06 0.61
N THR A 92 5.91 5.60 1.72
CA THR A 92 6.23 6.05 3.10
C THR A 92 7.43 5.30 3.68
N ARG A 93 8.59 5.37 3.01
CA ARG A 93 9.82 4.60 3.36
C ARG A 93 10.33 4.83 4.78
N ASN A 94 9.96 5.96 5.39
CA ASN A 94 10.40 6.38 6.71
C ASN A 94 9.29 6.32 7.77
N SER A 95 8.19 5.61 7.50
CA SER A 95 7.11 5.44 8.47
C SER A 95 7.03 4.02 9.00
N GLY A 96 6.44 3.92 10.19
CA GLY A 96 6.07 2.66 10.80
C GLY A 96 7.23 1.77 11.23
N TRP A 97 6.83 0.66 11.82
CA TRP A 97 7.75 -0.38 12.26
C TRP A 97 8.05 -1.36 11.12
N VAL A 98 9.32 -1.74 11.00
CA VAL A 98 9.77 -2.77 10.07
C VAL A 98 10.77 -3.70 10.76
N GLY A 99 10.52 -4.99 10.64
CA GLY A 99 11.51 -6.05 10.90
C GLY A 99 12.23 -6.41 9.61
N TYR A 100 13.56 -6.43 9.61
CA TYR A 100 14.35 -6.72 8.41
C TYR A 100 15.60 -7.55 8.75
N GLU A 101 16.23 -8.08 7.69
CA GLU A 101 17.26 -9.13 7.83
C GLU A 101 16.75 -10.34 8.63
N VAL A 102 15.46 -10.65 8.49
CA VAL A 102 14.81 -11.76 9.18
C VAL A 102 15.48 -13.08 8.79
N ARG A 103 15.77 -13.89 9.80
CA ARG A 103 16.32 -15.25 9.67
C ARG A 103 15.28 -16.29 10.14
N PRO A 104 15.45 -17.58 9.78
CA PRO A 104 14.53 -18.63 10.22
C PRO A 104 14.31 -18.69 11.74
N GLU A 105 15.34 -18.40 12.54
CA GLU A 105 15.25 -18.34 14.00
C GLU A 105 14.44 -17.15 14.55
N ASP A 106 14.18 -16.13 13.73
CA ASP A 106 13.54 -14.88 14.14
C ASP A 106 12.00 -14.90 13.97
N MET A 107 11.40 -15.99 13.47
CA MET A 107 9.98 -16.02 13.09
C MET A 107 9.04 -15.56 14.22
N ALA A 108 9.23 -16.12 15.43
CA ALA A 108 8.41 -15.75 16.58
C ALA A 108 8.61 -14.29 17.01
N GLU A 109 9.84 -13.75 16.87
CA GLU A 109 10.15 -12.34 17.15
C GLU A 109 9.47 -11.42 16.12
N ALA A 110 9.52 -11.79 14.84
CA ALA A 110 8.90 -11.07 13.74
C ALA A 110 7.36 -11.03 13.90
N GLU A 111 6.74 -12.15 14.24
CA GLU A 111 5.30 -12.23 14.53
C GLU A 111 4.90 -11.32 15.69
N ALA A 112 5.63 -11.40 16.82
CA ALA A 112 5.35 -10.60 17.99
C ALA A 112 5.52 -9.09 17.73
N GLY A 113 6.51 -8.70 16.91
CA GLY A 113 6.71 -7.32 16.49
C GLY A 113 5.52 -6.79 15.68
N ILE A 114 5.04 -7.57 14.72
CA ILE A 114 3.85 -7.21 13.92
C ILE A 114 2.59 -7.10 14.80
N ASP A 115 2.38 -8.04 15.72
CA ASP A 115 1.23 -8.01 16.64
C ASP A 115 1.24 -6.77 17.53
N ALA A 116 2.43 -6.35 17.98
CA ALA A 116 2.58 -5.21 18.86
C ALA A 116 2.24 -3.88 18.17
N VAL A 117 2.59 -3.72 16.89
CA VAL A 117 2.47 -2.44 16.16
C VAL A 117 1.18 -2.33 15.33
N TRP A 118 0.52 -3.45 15.04
CA TRP A 118 -0.74 -3.47 14.30
C TRP A 118 -1.85 -2.56 14.91
N PRO A 119 -2.09 -2.53 16.24
CA PRO A 119 -3.15 -1.71 16.81
C PRO A 119 -3.02 -0.23 16.52
N ASP A 120 -1.80 0.31 16.52
CA ASP A 120 -1.54 1.73 16.29
C ASP A 120 -1.80 2.11 14.82
N HIS A 121 -1.38 1.27 13.87
CA HIS A 121 -1.68 1.47 12.45
C HIS A 121 -3.19 1.36 12.17
N LEU A 122 -3.87 0.40 12.79
CA LEU A 122 -5.32 0.24 12.66
C LEU A 122 -6.07 1.43 13.26
N ALA A 123 -5.62 1.96 14.41
CA ALA A 123 -6.20 3.15 15.01
C ALA A 123 -6.01 4.38 14.11
N LEU A 124 -4.84 4.52 13.49
CA LEU A 124 -4.56 5.59 12.54
C LEU A 124 -5.43 5.48 11.28
N ALA A 125 -5.56 4.29 10.71
CA ALA A 125 -6.44 4.05 9.56
C ALA A 125 -7.90 4.39 9.92
N ARG A 126 -8.36 3.99 11.10
CA ARG A 126 -9.73 4.31 11.59
C ARG A 126 -9.97 5.80 11.75
N LYS A 127 -8.97 6.57 12.16
CA LYS A 127 -9.06 8.04 12.26
C LYS A 127 -9.42 8.68 10.92
N HIS A 128 -8.92 8.15 9.80
CA HIS A 128 -9.14 8.73 8.46
C HIS A 128 -10.24 8.06 7.65
N TRP A 129 -10.38 6.74 7.76
CA TRP A 129 -11.26 5.94 6.92
C TRP A 129 -12.48 5.41 7.68
N GLY A 130 -12.59 5.66 8.99
CA GLY A 130 -13.66 5.12 9.83
C GLY A 130 -13.48 3.62 10.11
N GLU A 131 -14.55 2.95 10.54
CA GLU A 131 -14.48 1.49 10.78
C GLU A 131 -14.35 0.69 9.48
N PRO A 132 -13.53 -0.38 9.46
CA PRO A 132 -13.41 -1.24 8.29
C PRO A 132 -14.67 -2.07 8.09
N ASP A 133 -15.01 -2.33 6.83
CA ASP A 133 -16.08 -3.26 6.43
C ASP A 133 -15.70 -4.71 6.77
N HIS A 134 -14.40 -5.02 6.73
CA HIS A 134 -13.85 -6.32 7.07
C HIS A 134 -12.57 -6.20 7.88
N LEU A 135 -12.46 -6.98 8.96
CA LEU A 135 -11.26 -7.07 9.80
C LEU A 135 -11.01 -8.54 10.15
N GLY A 136 -9.78 -9.00 9.99
CA GLY A 136 -9.40 -10.38 10.27
C GLY A 136 -7.89 -10.58 10.37
N ASP A 137 -7.53 -11.79 10.76
CA ASP A 137 -6.14 -12.23 10.87
C ASP A 137 -5.97 -13.62 10.23
N HIS A 138 -4.72 -14.09 10.21
CA HIS A 138 -4.33 -15.35 9.60
C HIS A 138 -5.00 -16.60 10.21
N THR A 139 -5.64 -16.48 11.38
CA THR A 139 -6.37 -17.58 12.01
C THR A 139 -7.76 -17.77 11.42
N ASP A 140 -8.31 -16.79 10.68
CA ASP A 140 -9.56 -16.96 9.91
C ASP A 140 -9.26 -17.40 8.46
N PRO A 141 -9.42 -18.70 8.13
CA PRO A 141 -9.12 -19.22 6.79
C PRO A 141 -10.06 -18.68 5.71
N ARG A 142 -11.21 -18.11 6.06
CA ARG A 142 -12.13 -17.50 5.11
C ARG A 142 -11.65 -16.11 4.68
N PHE A 143 -10.97 -15.41 5.59
CA PHE A 143 -10.50 -14.04 5.37
C PHE A 143 -9.30 -14.01 4.42
N LEU A 144 -8.31 -14.87 4.65
CA LEU A 144 -7.08 -14.90 3.84
C LEU A 144 -7.32 -15.19 2.35
N ARG A 145 -8.27 -16.07 2.02
CA ARG A 145 -8.57 -16.42 0.62
C ARG A 145 -9.22 -15.27 -0.15
N GLN A 146 -9.98 -14.44 0.53
CA GLN A 146 -10.73 -13.36 -0.11
C GLN A 146 -9.87 -12.11 -0.32
N TRP A 147 -8.95 -11.83 0.60
CA TRP A 147 -8.26 -10.54 0.69
C TRP A 147 -6.75 -10.60 0.54
N THR A 148 -6.18 -11.75 0.16
CA THR A 148 -4.77 -11.86 -0.25
C THR A 148 -4.72 -11.97 -1.77
N PRO A 149 -4.41 -10.88 -2.51
CA PRO A 149 -4.32 -10.96 -3.95
C PRO A 149 -3.22 -11.94 -4.36
N SER A 150 -3.43 -12.66 -5.45
CA SER A 150 -2.42 -13.54 -6.05
C SER A 150 -1.14 -12.76 -6.34
N GLY A 151 0.00 -13.25 -5.85
CA GLY A 151 1.31 -12.63 -6.05
C GLY A 151 1.87 -11.87 -4.83
N PHE A 152 1.06 -11.63 -3.80
CA PHE A 152 1.54 -11.15 -2.51
C PHE A 152 1.71 -12.31 -1.52
N GLY A 153 2.70 -12.20 -0.63
CA GLY A 153 2.93 -13.17 0.44
C GLY A 153 1.73 -13.26 1.41
N PRO A 154 1.69 -14.27 2.28
CA PRO A 154 0.61 -14.43 3.24
C PRO A 154 0.53 -13.22 4.18
N ARG A 155 -0.69 -12.90 4.63
CA ARG A 155 -0.97 -11.75 5.51
C ARG A 155 -1.25 -12.21 6.93
N ARG A 156 -0.69 -11.53 7.93
CA ARG A 156 -0.94 -11.83 9.34
C ARG A 156 -2.20 -11.15 9.85
N HIS A 157 -2.40 -9.89 9.49
CA HIS A 157 -3.59 -9.10 9.76
C HIS A 157 -4.04 -8.39 8.49
N VAL A 158 -5.34 -8.16 8.36
CA VAL A 158 -5.92 -7.38 7.27
C VAL A 158 -7.17 -6.64 7.76
N ALA A 159 -7.30 -5.38 7.36
CA ALA A 159 -8.51 -4.57 7.45
C ALA A 159 -8.84 -3.98 6.08
N VAL A 160 -10.11 -4.05 5.67
CA VAL A 160 -10.56 -3.59 4.34
C VAL A 160 -11.70 -2.60 4.48
N TRP A 161 -11.61 -1.51 3.72
CA TRP A 161 -12.65 -0.51 3.55
C TRP A 161 -13.11 -0.47 2.09
N ILE A 162 -14.40 -0.65 1.87
CA ILE A 162 -15.01 -0.59 0.54
C ILE A 162 -15.34 0.87 0.23
N ARG A 163 -14.93 1.34 -0.94
CA ARG A 163 -15.18 2.69 -1.44
C ARG A 163 -15.77 2.63 -2.85
N PRO A 164 -16.46 3.68 -3.32
CA PRO A 164 -16.85 3.74 -4.72
C PRO A 164 -15.63 3.58 -5.63
N GLY A 165 -15.64 2.53 -6.45
CA GLY A 165 -14.58 2.20 -7.41
C GLY A 165 -13.27 1.67 -6.81
N ALA A 166 -13.23 1.31 -5.52
CA ALA A 166 -12.00 0.80 -4.91
C ALA A 166 -12.20 0.07 -3.57
N GLN A 167 -11.13 -0.57 -3.12
CA GLN A 167 -10.97 -1.13 -1.80
C GLN A 167 -9.66 -0.67 -1.20
N ILE A 168 -9.70 -0.09 0.00
CA ILE A 168 -8.50 0.26 0.76
C ILE A 168 -8.18 -0.91 1.69
N HIS A 169 -6.97 -1.44 1.59
CA HIS A 169 -6.49 -2.55 2.41
C HIS A 169 -5.37 -2.04 3.31
N LEU A 170 -5.51 -2.21 4.62
CA LEU A 170 -4.41 -2.18 5.58
C LEU A 170 -4.07 -3.64 5.89
N PHE A 171 -2.79 -4.01 5.81
CA PHE A 171 -2.36 -5.39 6.00
C PHE A 171 -1.00 -5.45 6.67
N SER A 172 -0.67 -6.61 7.23
CA SER A 172 0.68 -6.89 7.72
C SER A 172 1.21 -8.19 7.14
N ASP A 173 2.52 -8.29 6.98
CA ASP A 173 3.14 -9.53 6.49
C ASP A 173 2.98 -10.67 7.50
N GLN A 174 2.71 -11.88 7.00
CA GLN A 174 2.89 -13.11 7.77
C GLN A 174 4.31 -13.63 7.52
N PRO A 175 5.17 -13.69 8.56
CA PRO A 175 6.48 -14.29 8.42
C PRO A 175 6.34 -15.76 8.01
N THR A 176 7.05 -16.17 6.94
CA THR A 176 7.13 -17.57 6.54
C THR A 176 8.58 -18.03 6.53
N PRO A 177 8.87 -19.27 6.97
CA PRO A 177 10.21 -19.83 6.87
C PRO A 177 10.54 -20.29 5.44
N GLU A 178 9.52 -20.67 4.65
CA GLU A 178 9.67 -21.19 3.29
C GLU A 178 8.50 -20.73 2.38
N PRO A 179 8.76 -19.83 1.39
CA PRO A 179 9.99 -19.06 1.22
C PRO A 179 10.26 -18.17 2.43
N LEU A 180 11.54 -17.95 2.76
CA LEU A 180 11.92 -17.13 3.91
C LEU A 180 11.51 -15.67 3.69
N THR A 181 10.59 -15.18 4.52
CA THR A 181 10.27 -13.75 4.61
C THR A 181 11.46 -13.01 5.21
N ARG A 182 12.08 -12.13 4.43
CA ARG A 182 13.29 -11.37 4.83
C ARG A 182 12.98 -10.04 5.51
N THR A 183 11.77 -9.53 5.30
CA THR A 183 11.28 -8.25 5.80
C THR A 183 9.81 -8.40 6.14
N VAL A 184 9.39 -7.83 7.27
CA VAL A 184 8.00 -7.82 7.73
C VAL A 184 7.62 -6.39 8.11
N ASN A 185 6.46 -5.93 7.67
CA ASN A 185 5.92 -4.63 8.06
C ASN A 185 4.39 -4.63 8.08
N VAL A 186 3.84 -3.47 8.43
CA VAL A 186 2.47 -3.09 8.12
C VAL A 186 2.50 -2.23 6.86
N GLY A 187 1.63 -2.50 5.91
CA GLY A 187 1.49 -1.75 4.67
C GLY A 187 0.02 -1.53 4.34
N TYR A 188 -0.23 -0.63 3.40
CA TYR A 188 -1.58 -0.38 2.91
C TYR A 188 -1.57 0.05 1.46
N ALA A 189 -2.65 -0.26 0.77
CA ALA A 189 -2.83 0.06 -0.63
C ALA A 189 -4.32 0.22 -0.96
N VAL A 190 -4.60 0.94 -2.04
CA VAL A 190 -5.91 1.08 -2.64
C VAL A 190 -5.93 0.24 -3.91
N TYR A 191 -6.72 -0.82 -3.92
CA TYR A 191 -7.03 -1.61 -5.11
C TYR A 191 -8.22 -0.97 -5.81
N ILE A 192 -8.08 -0.64 -7.08
CA ILE A 192 -9.07 0.10 -7.86
C ILE A 192 -9.80 -0.88 -8.78
N ASP A 193 -11.13 -0.81 -8.79
CA ASP A 193 -12.03 -1.68 -9.56
C ASP A 193 -12.32 -1.16 -10.97
#